data_AF-A0A7S3CKJ2-F1
#
_entry.id   AF-A0A7S3CKJ2-F1
#
_cell.length_a   1.000
_cell.length_b   1.000
_cell.length_c   1.000
_cell.angle_alpha   90.00
_cell.angle_beta   90.00
_cell.angle_gamma   90.00
#
_symmetry.space_group_name_H-M   'P 1'
#
loop_
_entity.id
_entity.type
_entity.pdbx_description
1 polymer ?
#
loop_
_entity_poly.entity_id
_entity_poly.type
_entity_poly.pdbx_seq_one_letter_code
_entity_poly.pdbx_strand_id
1 'polypeptide(L)'
;MQTNLSIAGGLTAASISAFTLLGHFNTVHTETDAQEEEQSFLPFSDLALEEISEAQLAEEKEKFMEFVSQFEKSYKTDEEYQFRFEVFQENLRKINAHPESANFQLGLNEYSDWTEEEFGKLSGTSHKKHRMPKRVGQ
;
A
#
# COMPACT_ATOMS: atom_id res chain seq x y z
N MET A 1 -65.34 18.16 26.49
CA MET A 1 -64.32 17.35 27.18
C MET A 1 -62.97 17.79 26.63
N GLN A 2 -62.20 18.58 27.39
CA GLN A 2 -60.86 19.02 27.01
C GLN A 2 -59.85 17.93 27.39
N THR A 3 -58.96 17.53 26.49
CA THR A 3 -57.70 16.83 26.85
C THR A 3 -56.58 17.27 25.92
N ASN A 4 -55.82 18.25 26.42
CA ASN A 4 -54.36 18.37 26.48
C ASN A 4 -53.49 17.95 25.28
N LEU A 5 -52.73 18.95 24.81
CA LEU A 5 -51.45 18.85 24.11
C LEU A 5 -50.49 17.89 24.83
N SER A 6 -49.85 17.01 24.05
CA SER A 6 -48.57 16.40 24.40
C SER A 6 -47.63 16.58 23.22
N ILE A 7 -46.73 17.55 23.34
CA ILE A 7 -45.53 17.65 22.51
C ILE A 7 -44.48 16.85 23.28
N ALA A 8 -44.30 15.59 22.88
CA ALA A 8 -43.17 14.77 23.28
C ALA A 8 -42.20 14.73 22.10
N GLY A 9 -40.94 15.05 22.38
CA GLY A 9 -39.91 15.32 21.38
C GLY A 9 -39.43 14.11 20.60
N GLY A 10 -38.48 14.35 19.71
CA GLY A 10 -37.66 13.30 19.14
C GLY A 10 -37.39 13.48 17.65
N LEU A 11 -36.22 14.04 17.35
CA LEU A 11 -35.69 14.30 16.02
C LEU A 11 -35.38 13.00 15.25
N THR A 12 -35.79 13.01 13.97
CA THR A 12 -35.06 12.52 12.78
C THR A 12 -34.40 11.14 12.80
N ALA A 13 -35.04 10.16 12.15
CA ALA A 13 -34.34 9.10 11.41
C ALA A 13 -35.29 8.49 10.37
N ALA A 14 -35.23 8.98 9.13
CA ALA A 14 -35.45 8.22 7.89
C ALA A 14 -35.58 9.20 6.73
N SER A 15 -34.60 9.18 5.83
CA SER A 15 -34.59 9.86 4.55
C SER A 15 -35.87 9.58 3.77
N ILE A 16 -36.67 10.63 3.53
CA ILE A 16 -37.93 10.56 2.82
C ILE A 16 -37.63 10.28 1.34
N SER A 17 -38.08 9.13 0.84
CA SER A 17 -38.14 8.83 -0.59
C SER A 17 -38.78 9.98 -1.35
N ALA A 18 -38.00 10.61 -2.23
CA ALA A 18 -38.44 11.68 -3.10
C ALA A 18 -39.39 11.13 -4.18
N PHE A 19 -40.69 11.10 -3.89
CA PHE A 19 -41.74 10.88 -4.87
C PHE A 19 -42.81 11.97 -4.72
N THR A 20 -42.44 13.21 -5.06
CA THR A 20 -43.42 14.29 -5.24
C THR A 20 -43.47 14.62 -6.73
N LEU A 21 -44.47 14.01 -7.37
CA LEU A 21 -44.80 14.15 -8.77
C LEU A 21 -45.53 15.48 -9.02
N LEU A 22 -45.24 16.06 -10.19
CA LEU A 22 -46.17 16.72 -11.11
C LEU A 22 -46.16 18.26 -11.18
N GLY A 23 -45.26 18.79 -12.01
CA GLY A 23 -45.41 20.04 -12.74
C GLY A 23 -44.95 19.84 -14.19
N HIS A 24 -45.84 20.06 -15.16
CA HIS A 24 -45.70 19.80 -16.58
C HIS A 24 -44.70 20.74 -17.30
N PHE A 25 -43.75 20.22 -18.07
CA PHE A 25 -43.30 20.84 -19.32
C PHE A 25 -42.78 19.78 -20.30
N ASN A 26 -43.33 19.82 -21.51
CA ASN A 26 -43.10 18.90 -22.63
C ASN A 26 -42.06 19.49 -23.60
N THR A 27 -41.53 18.64 -24.50
CA THR A 27 -40.75 18.96 -25.73
C THR A 27 -39.23 19.15 -25.52
N VAL A 28 -38.36 18.17 -25.85
CA VAL A 28 -37.92 17.61 -27.16
C VAL A 28 -36.94 18.52 -27.93
N HIS A 29 -35.66 18.13 -27.96
CA HIS A 29 -34.80 17.81 -29.13
C HIS A 29 -33.35 17.63 -28.63
N THR A 30 -32.81 16.40 -28.60
CA THR A 30 -31.88 15.78 -29.57
C THR A 30 -30.48 16.39 -29.65
N GLU A 31 -29.50 15.50 -29.43
CA GLU A 31 -28.14 15.46 -30.00
C GLU A 31 -27.12 16.51 -29.54
N THR A 32 -26.10 16.01 -28.84
CA THR A 32 -24.69 16.19 -29.26
C THR A 32 -23.85 15.12 -28.57
N ASP A 33 -23.65 14.03 -29.31
CA ASP A 33 -22.41 13.26 -29.27
C ASP A 33 -21.24 14.20 -29.59
N ALA A 34 -20.17 14.14 -28.80
CA ALA A 34 -18.84 14.52 -29.22
C ALA A 34 -17.83 13.80 -28.32
N GLN A 35 -17.30 12.73 -28.91
CA GLN A 35 -16.21 11.88 -28.46
C GLN A 35 -14.89 12.67 -28.24
N GLU A 36 -14.03 12.04 -27.43
CA GLU A 36 -12.58 11.88 -27.64
C GLU A 36 -11.70 13.14 -27.80
N GLU A 37 -10.83 13.35 -26.79
CA GLU A 37 -9.47 13.85 -27.03
C GLU A 37 -8.51 12.76 -26.50
N GLU A 38 -8.19 11.81 -27.36
CA GLU A 38 -7.02 10.95 -27.23
C GLU A 38 -5.75 11.83 -27.42
N GLN A 39 -4.81 11.68 -26.47
CA GLN A 39 -3.36 11.82 -26.64
C GLN A 39 -2.75 13.21 -26.83
N SER A 40 -2.19 13.72 -25.73
CA SER A 40 -0.77 14.05 -25.72
C SER A 40 -0.14 13.90 -24.34
N PHE A 41 0.06 12.65 -23.91
CA PHE A 41 1.27 12.40 -23.14
C PHE A 41 1.91 11.14 -23.69
N LEU A 42 2.85 11.35 -24.62
CA LEU A 42 3.62 10.26 -25.18
C LEU A 42 4.33 9.49 -24.05
N PRO A 43 4.53 8.17 -24.27
CA PRO A 43 5.03 7.24 -23.29
C PRO A 43 6.43 7.65 -22.87
N PHE A 44 6.57 8.14 -21.64
CA PHE A 44 7.89 8.25 -21.04
C PHE A 44 8.34 6.85 -20.70
N SER A 45 9.02 6.26 -21.67
CA SER A 45 10.08 5.29 -21.47
C SER A 45 10.56 5.26 -20.02
N ASP A 46 10.44 4.06 -19.42
CA ASP A 46 11.36 3.60 -18.40
C ASP A 46 11.18 4.24 -17.01
N LEU A 47 10.14 3.82 -16.28
CA LEU A 47 10.25 3.43 -14.87
C LEU A 47 8.96 2.67 -14.49
N ALA A 48 9.07 1.35 -14.38
CA ALA A 48 8.00 0.48 -13.92
C ALA A 48 7.70 0.73 -12.44
N LEU A 49 6.92 1.78 -12.14
CA LEU A 49 6.17 1.83 -10.89
C LEU A 49 4.85 1.10 -11.18
N GLU A 50 4.83 -0.19 -10.88
CA GLU A 50 3.61 -0.98 -10.82
C GLU A 50 2.58 -0.19 -10.01
N GLU A 51 1.37 0.03 -10.55
CA GLU A 51 0.28 0.67 -9.81
C GLU A 51 -0.07 -0.18 -8.58
N ILE A 52 0.57 0.12 -7.45
CA ILE A 52 0.17 -0.41 -6.16
C ILE A 52 -1.16 0.26 -5.83
N SER A 53 -2.26 -0.51 -5.85
CA SER A 53 -3.57 0.03 -5.50
C SER A 53 -3.54 0.73 -4.13
N GLU A 54 -4.27 1.84 -3.99
CA GLU A 54 -4.30 2.63 -2.74
C GLU A 54 -4.62 1.78 -1.50
N ALA A 55 -5.46 0.76 -1.67
CA ALA A 55 -5.83 -0.19 -0.61
C ALA A 55 -4.64 -1.05 -0.17
N GLN A 56 -3.83 -1.55 -1.10
CA GLN A 56 -2.63 -2.33 -0.79
C GLN A 56 -1.58 -1.46 -0.09
N LEU A 57 -1.40 -0.22 -0.54
CA LEU A 57 -0.50 0.71 0.13
C LEU A 57 -0.93 1.00 1.58
N ALA A 58 -2.24 1.13 1.83
CA ALA A 58 -2.76 1.32 3.18
C ALA A 58 -2.50 0.10 4.09
N GLU A 59 -2.72 -1.12 3.57
CA GLU A 59 -2.44 -2.36 4.29
C GLU A 59 -0.95 -2.52 4.60
N GLU A 60 -0.06 -2.25 3.64
CA GLU A 60 1.39 -2.32 3.84
C GLU A 60 1.87 -1.28 4.85
N LYS A 61 1.29 -0.08 4.86
CA LYS A 61 1.57 0.94 5.87
C LYS A 61 1.13 0.50 7.27
N GLU A 62 -0.04 -0.11 7.40
CA GLU A 62 -0.51 -0.66 8.68
C GLU A 62 0.47 -1.70 9.22
N LYS A 63 0.86 -2.68 8.38
CA LYS A 63 1.87 -3.70 8.73
C LYS A 63 3.21 -3.09 9.11
N PHE A 64 3.63 -2.02 8.43
CA PHE A 64 4.88 -1.33 8.76
C PHE A 64 4.79 -0.63 10.13
N MET A 65 3.65 0.00 10.45
CA MET A 65 3.44 0.62 11.75
C MET A 65 3.43 -0.41 12.89
N GLU A 66 2.81 -1.58 12.66
CA GLU A 66 2.88 -2.71 13.59
C GLU A 66 4.32 -3.19 13.79
N PHE A 67 5.08 -3.36 12.69
CA PHE A 67 6.50 -3.72 12.73
C PHE A 67 7.33 -2.70 13.53
N VAL A 68 7.16 -1.41 13.26
CA VAL A 68 7.86 -0.33 13.96
C VAL A 68 7.56 -0.38 15.46
N SER A 69 6.29 -0.58 15.84
CA SER A 69 5.91 -0.72 17.24
C SER A 69 6.43 -2.01 17.88
N GLN A 70 6.41 -3.12 17.16
CA GLN A 70 6.79 -4.44 17.67
C GLN A 70 8.29 -4.53 17.97
N PHE A 71 9.11 -3.92 17.12
CA PHE A 71 10.58 -3.93 17.24
C PHE A 71 11.16 -2.62 17.76
N GLU A 72 10.31 -1.75 18.32
CA GLU A 72 10.68 -0.46 18.92
C GLU A 72 11.58 0.40 18.02
N LYS A 73 11.27 0.41 16.72
CA LYS A 73 12.07 1.12 15.72
C LYS A 73 11.82 2.63 15.81
N SER A 74 12.87 3.42 15.59
CA SER A 74 12.76 4.87 15.45
C SER A 74 13.68 5.35 14.34
N TYR A 75 13.13 6.15 13.43
CA TYR A 75 13.84 6.73 12.29
C TYR A 75 13.94 8.25 12.50
N LYS A 76 15.08 8.85 12.18
CA LYS A 76 15.40 10.23 12.59
C LYS A 76 14.85 11.29 11.64
N THR A 77 14.61 10.90 10.40
CA THR A 77 14.25 11.80 9.30
C THR A 77 13.14 11.17 8.48
N ASP A 78 12.34 11.99 7.82
CA ASP A 78 11.25 11.50 6.97
C ASP A 78 11.81 10.74 5.77
N GLU A 79 12.99 11.13 5.26
CA GLU A 79 13.69 10.42 4.20
C GLU A 79 14.11 9.01 4.63
N GLU A 80 14.62 8.86 5.86
CA GLU A 80 14.97 7.55 6.41
C GLU A 80 13.72 6.69 6.64
N TYR A 81 12.63 7.27 7.14
CA TYR A 81 11.35 6.56 7.29
C TYR A 81 10.86 6.02 5.96
N GLN A 82 10.84 6.86 4.92
CA GLN A 82 10.38 6.49 3.59
C GLN A 82 11.27 5.40 2.98
N PHE A 83 12.60 5.54 3.08
CA PHE A 83 13.54 4.52 2.64
C PHE A 83 13.32 3.18 3.35
N ARG A 84 13.14 3.19 4.68
CA ARG A 84 12.92 1.96 5.46
C ARG A 84 11.57 1.32 5.15
N PHE A 85 10.57 2.13 4.85
CA PHE A 85 9.27 1.65 4.38
C PHE A 85 9.38 0.96 3.01
N GLU A 86 10.12 1.53 2.06
CA GLU A 86 10.36 0.93 0.74
C GLU A 86 11.09 -0.42 0.87
N VAL A 87 12.15 -0.49 1.68
CA VAL A 87 12.88 -1.74 1.96
C VAL A 87 11.96 -2.78 2.62
N PHE A 88 11.11 -2.35 3.54
CA PHE A 88 10.12 -3.22 4.18
C PHE A 88 9.11 -3.77 3.17
N GLN A 89 8.60 -2.95 2.24
CA GLN A 89 7.69 -3.39 1.18
C GLN A 89 8.35 -4.46 0.30
N GLU A 90 9.60 -4.25 -0.12
CA GLU A 90 10.34 -5.25 -0.89
C GLU A 90 10.49 -6.57 -0.14
N ASN A 91 10.86 -6.53 1.13
CA ASN A 91 11.01 -7.72 1.96
C ASN A 91 9.66 -8.41 2.23
N LEU A 92 8.58 -7.64 2.40
CA LEU A 92 7.23 -8.19 2.54
C LEU A 92 6.77 -8.90 1.27
N ARG A 93 7.07 -8.35 0.08
CA ARG A 93 6.81 -9.03 -1.20
C ARG A 93 7.60 -10.33 -1.32
N LYS A 94 8.87 -10.36 -0.89
CA LYS A 94 9.69 -11.58 -0.85
C LYS A 94 9.08 -12.64 0.06
N ILE A 95 8.58 -12.24 1.23
CA ILE A 95 7.90 -13.12 2.17
C ILE A 95 6.60 -13.67 1.56
N ASN A 96 5.77 -12.81 0.96
CA ASN A 96 4.49 -13.21 0.36
C ASN A 96 4.66 -14.09 -0.88
N ALA A 97 5.74 -13.89 -1.65
CA ALA A 97 6.06 -14.72 -2.81
C ALA A 97 6.72 -16.06 -2.43
N HIS A 98 7.06 -16.26 -1.16
CA HIS A 98 7.73 -17.47 -0.69
C HIS A 98 6.77 -18.67 -0.75
N PRO A 99 7.12 -19.75 -1.47
CA PRO A 99 6.22 -20.88 -1.65
C PRO A 99 6.10 -21.71 -0.36
N GLU A 100 4.87 -22.07 0.00
CA GLU A 100 4.56 -22.96 1.13
C GLU A 100 5.21 -24.36 1.02
N SER A 101 5.59 -24.77 -0.19
CA SER A 101 6.30 -26.03 -0.44
C SER A 101 7.79 -25.98 -0.10
N ALA A 102 8.33 -24.81 0.27
CA ALA A 102 9.72 -24.69 0.68
C ALA A 102 9.98 -25.40 2.02
N ASN A 103 11.21 -25.90 2.18
CA ASN A 103 11.64 -26.58 3.42
C ASN A 103 11.88 -25.62 4.60
N PHE A 104 11.62 -24.32 4.41
CA PHE A 104 11.76 -23.27 5.41
C PHE A 104 10.66 -22.24 5.21
N GLN A 105 10.39 -21.44 6.25
CA GLN A 105 9.38 -20.39 6.21
C GLN A 105 10.06 -19.02 6.29
N LEU A 106 9.55 -18.06 5.52
CA LEU A 106 9.91 -16.66 5.64
C LEU A 106 8.81 -15.92 6.41
N GLY A 107 9.20 -14.93 7.20
CA GLY A 107 8.28 -14.13 7.99
C GLY A 107 8.94 -12.83 8.44
N LEU A 108 8.12 -11.89 8.90
CA LEU A 108 8.59 -10.61 9.42
C LEU A 108 9.43 -10.82 10.68
N ASN A 109 10.60 -10.19 10.70
CA ASN A 109 11.56 -10.18 11.79
C ASN A 109 12.21 -8.80 11.94
N GLU A 110 13.08 -8.62 12.94
CA GLU A 110 13.75 -7.35 13.26
C GLU A 110 14.61 -6.75 12.14
N TYR A 111 14.94 -7.53 11.09
CA TYR A 111 15.72 -7.13 9.92
C TYR A 111 14.85 -6.91 8.67
N SER A 112 13.52 -6.89 8.81
CA SER A 112 12.62 -6.70 7.66
C SER A 112 12.75 -5.32 7.00
N ASP A 113 13.35 -4.36 7.69
CA ASP A 113 13.69 -3.02 7.20
C ASP A 113 15.14 -2.91 6.67
N TRP A 114 15.88 -4.03 6.58
CA TRP A 114 17.27 -4.05 6.13
C TRP A 114 17.42 -4.47 4.67
N THR A 115 18.35 -3.83 3.99
CA THR A 115 18.82 -4.22 2.65
C THR A 115 19.70 -5.46 2.73
N GLU A 116 19.82 -6.18 1.61
CA GLU A 116 20.68 -7.38 1.53
C GLU A 116 22.16 -7.03 1.78
N GLU A 117 22.59 -5.84 1.36
CA GLU A 117 23.94 -5.33 1.60
C GLU A 117 24.20 -5.03 3.09
N GLU A 118 23.22 -4.44 3.79
CA GLU A 118 23.30 -4.20 5.22
C GLU A 118 23.36 -5.52 6.00
N PHE A 119 22.49 -6.48 5.66
CA PHE A 119 22.49 -7.81 6.25
C PHE A 119 23.80 -8.58 5.97
N GLY A 120 24.34 -8.46 4.75
CA GLY A 120 25.60 -9.06 4.33
C GLY A 120 26.81 -8.55 5.13
N LYS A 121 26.84 -7.26 5.48
CA LYS A 121 27.90 -6.68 6.31
C LYS A 121 27.90 -7.25 7.73
N LEU A 122 26.72 -7.52 8.30
CA LEU A 122 26.57 -8.08 9.64
C LEU A 122 26.94 -9.57 9.68
N SER A 123 26.49 -10.34 8.69
CA SER A 123 26.65 -11.81 8.65
C SER A 123 28.09 -12.29 8.44
N GLY A 124 29.06 -11.39 8.25
CA GLY A 124 30.48 -11.75 8.17
C GLY A 124 30.86 -12.60 6.95
N THR A 125 29.98 -12.72 5.96
CA THR A 125 30.23 -13.41 4.68
C THR A 125 31.11 -12.57 3.75
N SER A 126 32.12 -11.89 4.32
CA SER A 126 33.28 -11.46 3.56
C SER A 126 34.07 -12.72 3.22
N HIS A 127 33.70 -13.35 2.08
CA HIS A 127 34.45 -14.44 1.49
C HIS A 127 35.83 -13.90 1.10
N LYS A 128 36.74 -13.78 2.08
CA LYS A 128 38.15 -13.55 1.79
C LYS A 128 38.56 -14.73 0.95
N LYS A 129 38.82 -14.47 -0.34
CA LYS A 129 39.37 -15.45 -1.27
C LYS A 129 40.61 -16.03 -0.60
N HIS A 130 40.48 -17.18 0.04
CA HIS A 130 41.61 -17.84 0.67
C HIS A 130 42.48 -18.28 -0.48
N ARG A 131 43.50 -17.46 -0.80
CA ARG A 131 44.50 -17.78 -1.81
C ARG A 131 45.29 -18.95 -1.25
N MET A 132 44.83 -20.17 -1.52
CA MET A 132 45.59 -21.38 -1.28
C MET A 132 46.96 -21.16 -1.92
N PRO A 133 48.08 -21.27 -1.17
CA PRO A 133 49.39 -21.15 -1.76
C PRO A 133 49.50 -22.24 -2.82
N LYS A 134 49.79 -21.86 -4.07
CA LYS A 134 50.07 -22.83 -5.12
C LYS A 134 51.26 -23.64 -4.62
N ARG A 135 51.06 -24.95 -4.42
CA ARG A 135 52.17 -25.86 -4.08
C ARG A 135 53.17 -25.74 -5.21
N VAL A 136 54.28 -25.06 -4.96
CA VAL A 136 55.44 -25.05 -5.85
C VAL A 136 56.00 -26.47 -5.76
N GLY A 137 55.95 -27.20 -6.86
CA GLY A 137 56.53 -28.54 -6.97
C GLY A 137 58.04 -28.47 -6.70
N GLN A 138 58.54 -29.46 -5.96
CA GLN A 138 59.97 -29.72 -5.83
C GLN A 138 60.53 -30.31 -7.13
#